data_AF-A0A9P5XY28-F1
#
_entry.id   AF-A0A9P5XY28-F1
#
_cell.length_a   1.000
_cell.length_b   1.000
_cell.length_c   1.000
_cell.angle_alpha   90.00
_cell.angle_beta   90.00
_cell.angle_gamma   90.00
#
_symmetry.space_group_name_H-M   'P 1'
#
loop_
_entity.id
_entity.type
_entity.pdbx_description
1 polymer ?
#
loop_
_entity_poly.entity_id
_entity_poly.type
_entity_poly.pdbx_seq_one_letter_code
_entity_poly.pdbx_strand_id
1 'polypeptide(L)'
;MDDDCPITYAEQQFFSESGTGKVPVVVVFTKCEALELKAIIALEDEGCDFDETAVKAPMYVEEKLKTTHKILEAMKYPPKGHVYLQELDNPEKNCQDLVECIAVVLNSSIL
;
A
#
# COMPACT_ATOMS: atom_id res chain seq x y z
N MET A 1 13.30 -10.03 -12.75
CA MET A 1 11.83 -10.14 -12.70
C MET A 1 11.41 -9.24 -11.57
N ASP A 2 10.85 -8.08 -11.89
CA ASP A 2 10.17 -7.30 -10.86
C ASP A 2 9.00 -8.17 -10.42
N ASP A 3 9.02 -8.65 -9.18
CA ASP A 3 7.88 -9.35 -8.63
C ASP A 3 6.69 -8.39 -8.65
N ASP A 4 5.64 -8.74 -9.39
CA ASP A 4 4.39 -7.97 -9.42
C ASP A 4 3.74 -7.93 -8.04
N CYS A 5 4.16 -8.77 -7.09
CA CYS A 5 3.68 -8.75 -5.72
C CYS A 5 4.44 -7.67 -4.91
N PRO A 6 3.76 -6.62 -4.41
CA PRO A 6 4.40 -5.61 -3.57
C PRO A 6 4.80 -6.11 -2.18
N ILE A 7 4.55 -7.40 -1.86
CA ILE A 7 4.95 -8.05 -0.61
C ILE A 7 6.14 -8.97 -0.90
N THR A 8 7.31 -8.58 -0.42
CA THR A 8 8.51 -9.42 -0.52
C THR A 8 8.51 -10.50 0.58
N TYR A 9 9.47 -11.41 0.51
CA TYR A 9 9.69 -12.40 1.55
C TYR A 9 9.90 -11.77 2.94
N ALA A 10 10.54 -10.60 3.00
CA ALA A 10 10.82 -9.93 4.28
C ALA A 10 9.54 -9.47 4.98
N GLU A 11 8.59 -8.86 4.26
CA GLU A 11 7.30 -8.47 4.85
C GLU A 11 6.50 -9.70 5.26
N GLN A 12 6.48 -10.76 4.43
CA GLN A 12 5.78 -12.01 4.77
C GLN A 12 6.34 -12.61 6.06
N GLN A 13 7.67 -12.67 6.20
CA GLN A 13 8.33 -13.19 7.38
C GLN A 13 8.04 -12.31 8.61
N PHE A 14 8.07 -10.98 8.46
CA PHE A 14 7.76 -10.06 9.54
C PHE A 14 6.36 -10.30 10.13
N PHE A 15 5.33 -10.33 9.28
CA PHE A 15 3.95 -10.51 9.71
C PHE A 15 3.57 -11.97 10.03
N SER A 16 4.43 -12.95 9.73
CA SER A 16 4.21 -14.36 10.08
C SER A 16 4.95 -14.81 11.34
N GLU A 17 6.13 -14.25 11.61
CA GLU A 17 7.05 -14.77 12.63
C GLU A 17 7.37 -13.78 13.75
N SER A 18 7.46 -12.47 13.45
CA SER A 18 8.13 -11.53 14.36
C SER A 18 7.29 -11.13 15.58
N GLY A 19 5.97 -11.10 15.45
CA GLY A 19 5.03 -10.81 16.55
C GLY A 19 5.39 -9.58 17.40
N THR A 20 4.83 -8.42 17.09
CA THR A 20 5.20 -7.14 17.75
C THR A 20 4.63 -6.94 19.16
N GLY A 21 4.00 -7.96 19.74
CA GLY A 21 3.42 -7.91 21.08
C GLY A 21 2.36 -6.82 21.21
N LYS A 22 2.62 -5.82 22.06
CA LYS A 22 1.73 -4.67 22.31
C LYS A 22 2.00 -3.48 21.40
N VAL A 23 3.03 -3.54 20.56
CA VAL A 23 3.39 -2.44 19.66
C VAL A 23 2.56 -2.58 18.38
N PRO A 24 1.65 -1.65 18.06
CA PRO A 24 0.91 -1.72 16.82
C PRO A 24 1.81 -1.42 15.62
N VAL A 25 1.54 -2.08 14.50
CA VAL A 25 2.24 -1.85 13.23
C VAL A 25 1.28 -1.21 12.25
N VAL A 26 1.74 -0.17 11.56
CA VAL A 26 1.02 0.46 10.44
C VAL A 26 1.80 0.17 9.17
N VAL A 27 1.11 -0.28 8.12
CA VAL A 27 1.70 -0.45 6.79
C VAL A 27 1.59 0.87 6.03
N VAL A 28 2.72 1.34 5.50
CA VAL A 28 2.76 2.54 4.66
C VAL A 28 3.08 2.10 3.23
N PHE A 29 2.10 2.20 2.36
CA PHE A 29 2.30 2.01 0.93
C PHE A 29 2.87 3.30 0.35
N THR A 30 4.02 3.18 -0.32
CA THR A 30 4.74 4.31 -0.93
C THR A 30 4.97 4.03 -2.40
N LYS A 31 5.34 5.07 -3.16
CA LYS A 31 5.67 4.97 -4.59
C LYS A 31 4.53 4.39 -5.44
N CYS A 32 3.28 4.73 -5.10
CA CYS A 32 2.11 4.24 -5.83
C CYS A 32 2.10 4.80 -7.27
N GLU A 33 2.65 6.00 -7.47
CA GLU A 33 2.86 6.63 -8.78
C GLU A 33 3.76 5.79 -9.71
N ALA A 34 4.74 5.06 -9.16
CA ALA A 34 5.57 4.17 -9.97
C ALA A 34 4.80 2.92 -10.42
N LEU A 35 3.87 2.42 -9.59
CA LEU A 35 2.98 1.34 -9.95
C LEU A 35 1.94 1.80 -11.00
N GLU A 36 1.42 3.01 -10.84
CA GLU A 36 0.51 3.63 -11.79
C GLU A 36 1.17 3.83 -13.16
N LEU A 37 2.40 4.35 -13.19
CA LEU A 37 3.16 4.50 -14.43
C LEU A 37 3.39 3.16 -15.14
N LYS A 38 3.71 2.09 -14.39
CA LYS A 38 3.83 0.74 -14.95
C LYS A 38 2.51 0.26 -15.57
N ALA A 39 1.38 0.53 -14.90
CA ALA A 39 0.06 0.19 -15.41
C ALA A 39 -0.29 0.97 -16.69
N ILE A 40 0.02 2.27 -16.72
CA ILE A 40 -0.15 3.12 -17.91
C ILE A 40 0.63 2.55 -19.09
N ILE A 41 1.93 2.28 -18.92
CA ILE A 41 2.79 1.73 -19.98
C ILE A 41 2.23 0.40 -20.51
N ALA A 42 1.80 -0.49 -19.61
CA ALA A 42 1.21 -1.77 -20.02
C ALA A 42 -0.10 -1.60 -20.80
N LEU A 43 -0.96 -0.67 -20.39
CA LEU A 43 -2.23 -0.38 -21.08
C LEU A 43 -1.99 0.25 -22.47
N GLU A 44 -1.00 1.13 -22.58
CA GLU A 44 -0.57 1.71 -23.86
C GLU A 44 -0.02 0.64 -24.82
N ASP A 45 0.78 -0.30 -24.31
CA ASP A 45 1.30 -1.44 -25.08
C ASP A 45 0.17 -2.39 -25.54
N GLU A 46 -0.93 -2.48 -24.77
CA GLU A 46 -2.16 -3.20 -25.14
C GLU A 46 -3.05 -2.41 -26.12
N GLY A 47 -2.70 -1.17 -26.45
CA GLY A 47 -3.41 -0.31 -27.39
C GLY A 47 -4.62 0.42 -26.80
N CYS A 48 -4.71 0.54 -25.46
CA CYS A 48 -5.71 1.40 -24.83
C CYS A 48 -5.47 2.86 -25.21
N ASP A 49 -6.55 3.61 -25.41
CA ASP A 49 -6.45 5.06 -25.61
C ASP A 49 -6.26 5.80 -24.27
N PHE A 50 -6.12 7.12 -24.36
CA PHE A 50 -5.90 7.99 -23.19
C PHE A 50 -7.07 7.94 -22.19
N ASP A 51 -8.31 7.98 -22.67
CA ASP A 51 -9.49 8.02 -21.81
C ASP A 51 -9.66 6.68 -21.08
N GLU A 52 -9.42 5.57 -21.78
CA GLU A 52 -9.38 4.24 -21.17
C GLU A 52 -8.27 4.10 -20.13
N THR A 53 -7.06 4.59 -20.45
CA THR A 53 -5.90 4.47 -19.58
C THR A 53 -6.05 5.31 -18.31
N ALA A 54 -6.62 6.52 -18.43
CA ALA A 54 -6.92 7.41 -17.31
C ALA A 54 -7.89 6.81 -16.29
N VAL A 55 -8.72 5.83 -16.70
CA VAL A 55 -9.63 5.11 -15.80
C VAL A 55 -9.02 3.80 -15.32
N LYS A 56 -8.43 3.00 -16.22
CA LYS A 56 -7.94 1.65 -15.92
C LYS A 56 -6.70 1.66 -15.02
N ALA A 57 -5.76 2.60 -15.20
CA ALA A 57 -4.52 2.63 -14.42
C ALA A 57 -4.75 2.92 -12.92
N PRO A 58 -5.53 3.94 -12.52
CA PRO A 58 -5.84 4.15 -11.10
C PRO A 58 -6.60 2.98 -10.47
N MET A 59 -7.54 2.39 -11.21
CA MET A 59 -8.30 1.22 -10.75
C MET A 59 -7.40 0.00 -10.50
N TYR A 60 -6.43 -0.23 -11.39
CA TYR A 60 -5.44 -1.28 -11.22
C TYR A 60 -4.62 -1.08 -9.94
N VAL A 61 -4.14 0.14 -9.70
CA VAL A 61 -3.38 0.48 -8.49
C VAL A 61 -4.21 0.26 -7.24
N GLU A 62 -5.46 0.73 -7.20
CA GLU A 62 -6.37 0.54 -6.07
C GLU A 62 -6.61 -0.95 -5.79
N GLU A 63 -6.93 -1.75 -6.81
CA GLU A 63 -7.18 -3.18 -6.66
C GLU A 63 -5.93 -3.91 -6.16
N LYS A 64 -4.76 -3.55 -6.69
CA LYS A 64 -3.49 -4.15 -6.30
C LYS A 64 -3.18 -3.88 -4.83
N LEU A 65 -3.32 -2.63 -4.42
CA LEU A 65 -3.08 -2.19 -3.04
C LEU A 65 -4.07 -2.84 -2.06
N LYS A 66 -5.35 -2.90 -2.42
CA LYS A 66 -6.39 -3.57 -1.63
C LYS A 66 -6.14 -5.06 -1.48
N THR A 67 -5.74 -5.73 -2.56
CA THR A 67 -5.41 -7.17 -2.53
C THR A 67 -4.19 -7.42 -1.64
N THR A 68 -3.18 -6.57 -1.77
CA THR A 68 -1.98 -6.60 -0.93
C THR A 68 -2.32 -6.45 0.54
N HIS A 69 -3.14 -5.47 0.89
CA HIS A 69 -3.58 -5.25 2.26
C HIS A 69 -4.31 -6.48 2.82
N LYS A 70 -5.24 -7.07 2.07
CA LYS A 70 -5.96 -8.30 2.49
C LYS A 70 -5.02 -9.47 2.77
N ILE A 71 -3.95 -9.61 1.97
CA ILE A 71 -2.94 -10.66 2.20
C ILE A 71 -2.26 -10.44 3.56
N LEU A 72 -1.87 -9.20 3.86
CA LEU A 72 -1.25 -8.84 5.15
C LEU A 72 -2.21 -9.01 6.33
N GLU A 73 -3.49 -8.66 6.17
CA GLU A 73 -4.53 -8.85 7.21
C GLU A 73 -4.77 -10.32 7.54
N ALA A 74 -4.55 -11.23 6.58
CA ALA A 74 -4.72 -12.66 6.77
C ALA A 74 -3.51 -13.33 7.46
N MET A 75 -2.41 -12.60 7.67
CA MET A 75 -1.21 -13.15 8.31
C MET A 75 -1.36 -13.29 9.83
N LYS A 76 -0.48 -14.09 10.43
CA LYS A 76 -0.53 -14.43 11.87
C LYS A 76 -0.49 -13.19 12.77
N TYR A 77 0.29 -12.19 12.39
CA TYR A 77 0.43 -10.92 13.09
C TYR A 77 0.04 -9.80 12.15
N PRO A 78 -1.26 -9.51 11.96
CA PRO A 78 -1.68 -8.53 10.96
C PRO A 78 -1.36 -7.09 11.39
N PRO A 79 -1.19 -6.17 10.43
CA PRO A 79 -1.07 -4.75 10.73
C PRO A 79 -2.35 -4.21 11.39
N LYS A 80 -2.20 -3.16 12.21
CA LYS A 80 -3.30 -2.50 12.90
C LYS A 80 -3.90 -1.34 12.11
N GLY A 81 -3.18 -0.86 11.10
CA GLY A 81 -3.66 0.13 10.15
C GLY A 81 -2.82 0.10 8.88
N HIS A 82 -3.32 0.78 7.86
CA HIS A 82 -2.58 1.01 6.63
C HIS A 82 -2.85 2.43 6.10
N VAL A 83 -1.89 2.99 5.37
CA VAL A 83 -2.05 4.25 4.65
C VAL A 83 -1.37 4.19 3.29
N TYR A 84 -1.91 4.94 2.34
CA TYR A 84 -1.33 5.15 1.02
C TYR A 84 -0.75 6.55 0.99
N LEU A 85 0.56 6.67 0.83
CA LEU A 85 1.23 7.96 0.70
C LEU A 85 1.79 8.11 -0.72
N GLN A 86 1.33 9.15 -1.40
CA GLN A 86 1.82 9.56 -2.72
C GLN A 86 2.73 10.79 -2.56
N GLU A 87 3.47 11.19 -3.59
CA GLU A 87 4.22 12.46 -3.67
C GLU A 87 5.10 12.73 -2.43
N LEU A 88 5.77 11.70 -1.92
CA LEU A 88 6.64 11.82 -0.73
C LEU A 88 7.92 12.65 -1.00
N ASP A 89 8.20 12.94 -2.25
CA ASP A 89 9.23 13.87 -2.70
C ASP A 89 8.80 15.35 -2.61
N ASN A 90 7.51 15.64 -2.42
CA ASN A 90 7.01 16.99 -2.21
C ASN A 90 7.24 17.44 -0.75
N PRO A 91 8.13 18.43 -0.49
CA PRO A 91 8.43 18.88 0.87
C PRO A 91 7.27 19.60 1.56
N GLU A 92 6.25 20.03 0.82
CA GLU A 92 5.05 20.68 1.37
C GLU A 92 3.98 19.66 1.80
N LYS A 93 4.18 18.36 1.51
CA LYS A 93 3.22 17.32 1.88
C LYS A 93 3.21 17.11 3.39
N ASN A 94 2.06 17.34 4.02
CA ASN A 94 1.93 17.32 5.47
C ASN A 94 1.63 15.93 6.07
N CYS A 95 1.59 14.86 5.25
CA CYS A 95 1.37 13.47 5.66
C CYS A 95 0.20 13.26 6.64
N GLN A 96 -0.87 14.08 6.53
CA GLN A 96 -1.98 14.08 7.48
C GLN A 96 -2.65 12.71 7.61
N ASP A 97 -2.82 11.97 6.51
CA ASP A 97 -3.40 10.62 6.51
C ASP A 97 -2.63 9.65 7.41
N LEU A 98 -1.30 9.75 7.45
CA LEU A 98 -0.45 8.95 8.33
C LEU A 98 -0.69 9.31 9.80
N VAL A 99 -0.77 10.61 10.11
CA VAL A 99 -1.02 11.09 11.48
C VAL A 99 -2.37 10.63 11.99
N GLU A 100 -3.42 10.76 11.17
CA GLU A 100 -4.78 10.32 11.49
C GLU A 100 -4.84 8.81 11.69
N CYS A 101 -4.23 8.02 10.79
CA CYS A 101 -4.16 6.58 10.93
C CYS A 101 -3.47 6.16 12.23
N ILE A 102 -2.31 6.76 12.56
CA ILE A 102 -1.60 6.47 13.80
C ILE A 102 -2.44 6.83 15.03
N ALA A 103 -3.14 7.97 15.03
CA ALA A 103 -4.02 8.35 16.13
C ALA A 103 -5.14 7.33 16.36
N VAL A 104 -5.76 6.83 15.30
CA VAL A 104 -6.79 5.78 15.37
C VAL A 104 -6.20 4.47 15.90
N VAL A 105 -5.04 4.06 15.39
CA VAL A 105 -4.35 2.82 15.78
C VAL A 105 -3.91 2.85 17.25
N LEU A 106 -3.39 3.98 17.72
CA LEU A 106 -2.98 4.14 19.11
C LEU A 106 -4.18 4.15 20.07
N ASN A 107 -5.29 4.80 19.70
CA ASN A 107 -6.50 4.82 20.52
C ASN A 107 -7.18 3.45 20.62
N SER A 108 -7.16 2.67 19.54
CA SER A 108 -7.72 1.31 19.50
C SER A 108 -6.86 0.26 20.21
N SER A 109 -5.60 0.57 20.52
CA SER A 109 -4.66 -0.32 21.23
C SER A 109 -4.74 -0.23 22.77
N ILE A 110 -5.70 0.52 23.33
CA ILE A 110 -5.87 0.76 24.78
C ILE A 110 -6.82 -0.28 25.46
N LEU A 111 -7.22 -1.36 24.79
CA LEU A 111 -8.07 -2.43 25.35
C LEU A 111 -7.31 -3.74 25.59
#